data_AF-A0A7C8ZNM2-F1
#
_entry.id   AF-A0A7C8ZNM2-F1
#
_cell.length_a   1.000
_cell.length_b   1.000
_cell.length_c   1.000
_cell.angle_alpha   90.00
_cell.angle_beta   90.00
_cell.angle_gamma   90.00
#
_symmetry.space_group_name_H-M   'P 1'
#
loop_
_entity.id
_entity.type
_entity.pdbx_description
1 polymer ?
#
loop_
_entity_poly.entity_id
_entity_poly.type
_entity_poly.pdbx_seq_one_letter_code
_entity_poly.pdbx_strand_id
1 'polypeptide(L)'
;MDSPFYCLPLEREREREREMAAPGKCILITGPPGVGKTTLVVRVLESVKASFPDLKVQGFYTREVRQGNVRVGFEVVAVNGQRAPLASINNPSPESVRWPTVGRYRVDVASFESVA
;
A
#
# COMPACT_ATOMS: atom_id res chain seq x y z
N MET A 1 -37.08 -12.96 -52.18
CA MET A 1 -38.24 -12.30 -51.56
C MET A 1 -38.22 -12.63 -50.07
N ASP A 2 -37.17 -12.29 -49.34
CA ASP A 2 -36.62 -10.97 -48.99
C ASP A 2 -37.16 -10.45 -47.66
N SER A 3 -36.39 -10.76 -46.59
CA SER A 3 -36.09 -9.90 -45.43
C SER A 3 -37.26 -9.46 -44.51
N PRO A 4 -37.02 -8.84 -43.34
CA PRO A 4 -35.84 -8.80 -42.47
C PRO A 4 -36.14 -9.16 -40.99
N PHE A 5 -35.08 -9.32 -40.21
CA PHE A 5 -34.93 -8.87 -38.81
C PHE A 5 -36.19 -8.62 -37.97
N TYR A 6 -36.35 -9.42 -36.91
CA TYR A 6 -36.78 -8.89 -35.61
C TYR A 6 -35.64 -9.04 -34.62
N CYS A 7 -34.81 -8.01 -34.58
CA CYS A 7 -34.15 -7.61 -33.35
C CYS A 7 -35.23 -6.99 -32.47
N LEU A 8 -35.48 -7.58 -31.29
CA LEU A 8 -36.15 -6.87 -30.20
C LEU A 8 -35.26 -6.88 -28.96
N PRO A 9 -35.33 -5.80 -28.18
CA PRO A 9 -34.26 -5.27 -27.36
C PRO A 9 -34.43 -5.69 -25.89
N LEU A 10 -33.41 -5.35 -25.10
CA LEU A 10 -33.50 -4.97 -23.68
C LEU A 10 -34.56 -5.67 -22.82
N GLU A 11 -34.11 -6.49 -21.86
CA GLU A 11 -34.36 -6.28 -20.42
C GLU A 11 -34.02 -7.55 -19.64
N ARG A 12 -32.85 -7.55 -18.99
CA ARG A 12 -32.71 -7.81 -17.54
C ARG A 12 -31.24 -7.99 -17.19
N GLU A 13 -30.61 -6.85 -16.97
CA GLU A 13 -29.99 -6.53 -15.68
C GLU A 13 -29.64 -7.75 -14.81
N ARG A 14 -28.40 -8.20 -14.93
CA ARG A 14 -27.62 -8.55 -13.74
C ARG A 14 -26.30 -7.81 -13.80
N GLU A 15 -26.43 -6.53 -13.48
CA GLU A 15 -25.54 -5.80 -12.57
C GLU A 15 -24.40 -6.64 -12.01
N ARG A 16 -23.25 -6.52 -12.67
CA ARG A 16 -21.99 -6.18 -12.04
C ARG A 16 -21.08 -5.80 -13.19
N GLU A 17 -21.30 -4.58 -13.66
CA GLU A 17 -20.25 -3.78 -14.27
C GLU A 17 -19.06 -3.84 -13.31
N ARG A 18 -18.13 -4.77 -13.56
CA ARG A 18 -16.75 -4.52 -13.23
C ARG A 18 -16.39 -3.35 -14.12
N GLU A 19 -16.53 -2.16 -13.57
CA GLU A 19 -15.86 -0.96 -14.04
C GLU A 19 -14.38 -1.33 -14.16
N MET A 20 -14.00 -1.81 -15.33
CA MET A 20 -12.61 -2.06 -15.68
C MET A 20 -12.01 -0.67 -15.82
N ALA A 21 -11.57 -0.11 -14.70
CA ALA A 21 -10.68 1.03 -14.70
C ALA A 21 -9.57 0.73 -15.71
N ALA A 22 -9.41 1.60 -16.72
CA ALA A 22 -8.32 1.51 -17.67
C ALA A 22 -7.01 1.24 -16.91
N PRO A 23 -6.09 0.39 -17.43
CA PRO A 23 -4.91 -0.02 -16.68
C PRO A 23 -4.20 1.23 -16.15
N GLY A 24 -4.19 1.37 -14.82
CA GLY A 24 -3.52 2.49 -14.18
C GLY A 24 -2.05 2.51 -14.59
N LYS A 25 -1.50 3.70 -14.85
CA LYS A 25 -0.07 3.83 -15.14
C LYS A 25 0.72 3.44 -13.88
N CYS A 26 1.52 2.40 -13.96
CA CYS A 26 2.43 2.00 -12.87
C CYS A 26 3.77 2.73 -13.02
N ILE A 27 4.20 3.39 -11.94
CA ILE A 27 5.48 4.10 -11.89
C ILE A 27 6.35 3.40 -10.85
N LEU A 28 7.50 2.86 -11.28
CA LEU A 28 8.49 2.27 -10.40
C LEU A 28 9.70 3.21 -10.26
N ILE A 29 10.04 3.57 -9.02
CA ILE A 29 11.19 4.42 -8.72
C ILE A 29 12.34 3.53 -8.24
N THR A 30 13.45 3.54 -8.98
CA THR A 30 14.64 2.73 -8.68
C THR A 30 15.85 3.62 -8.36
N GLY A 31 16.91 3.01 -7.81
CA GLY A 31 18.16 3.70 -7.49
C GLY A 31 18.83 3.12 -6.25
N PRO A 32 20.09 3.50 -5.96
CA PRO A 32 20.85 3.00 -4.83
C PRO A 32 20.14 3.15 -3.47
N PRO A 33 20.44 2.30 -2.47
CA PRO A 33 19.93 2.50 -1.11
C PRO A 33 20.39 3.86 -0.57
N GLY A 34 19.53 4.56 0.17
CA GLY A 34 19.85 5.88 0.74
C GLY A 34 19.71 7.07 -0.22
N VAL A 35 19.42 6.87 -1.51
CA VAL A 35 19.26 7.98 -2.49
C VAL A 35 18.03 8.88 -2.25
N GLY A 36 17.16 8.53 -1.30
CA GLY A 36 15.98 9.33 -0.96
C GLY A 36 14.69 8.97 -1.70
N LYS A 37 14.55 7.75 -2.24
CA LYS A 37 13.32 7.27 -2.90
C LYS A 37 12.06 7.46 -2.04
N THR A 38 12.11 7.00 -0.79
CA THR A 38 10.99 7.17 0.16
C THR A 38 10.72 8.66 0.42
N THR A 39 11.78 9.47 0.55
CA THR A 39 11.64 10.93 0.71
C THR A 39 10.93 11.58 -0.47
N LEU A 40 11.25 11.17 -1.70
CA LEU A 40 10.58 11.64 -2.91
C LEU A 40 9.09 11.29 -2.87
N VAL A 41 8.76 10.03 -2.59
CA VAL A 41 7.36 9.57 -2.52
C VAL A 41 6.57 10.35 -1.47
N VAL A 42 7.15 10.56 -0.28
CA VAL A 42 6.50 11.33 0.81
C VAL A 42 6.26 12.78 0.39
N ARG A 43 7.23 13.45 -0.25
CA ARG A 43 7.04 14.83 -0.74
C ARG A 43 5.98 14.93 -1.83
N VAL A 44 5.95 13.96 -2.76
CA VAL A 44 4.92 13.92 -3.79
C VAL A 44 3.54 13.73 -3.15
N LEU A 45 3.43 12.85 -2.16
CA LEU A 45 2.18 12.63 -1.42
C LEU A 45 1.72 13.91 -0.70
N GLU A 46 2.63 14.64 -0.06
CA GLU A 46 2.34 15.93 0.58
C GLU A 46 1.84 16.97 -0.43
N SER A 47 2.53 17.12 -1.57
CA SER A 47 2.12 18.04 -2.63
C SER A 47 0.75 17.68 -3.23
N VAL A 48 0.50 16.39 -3.47
CA VAL A 48 -0.79 15.92 -4.01
C VAL A 48 -1.93 16.20 -3.04
N LYS A 49 -1.74 15.95 -1.74
CA LYS A 49 -2.74 16.28 -0.71
C LYS A 49 -3.01 17.78 -0.62
N ALA A 50 -1.97 18.61 -0.75
CA ALA A 50 -2.10 20.06 -0.71
C ALA A 50 -2.82 20.62 -1.96
N SER A 51 -2.55 20.06 -3.13
CA SER A 51 -3.15 20.50 -4.40
C SER A 51 -4.56 19.96 -4.63
N PHE A 52 -4.89 18.77 -4.10
CA PHE A 52 -6.16 18.10 -4.33
C PHE A 52 -6.74 17.55 -3.01
N PRO A 53 -7.39 18.39 -2.18
CA PRO A 53 -7.88 18.00 -0.86
C PRO A 53 -8.90 16.86 -0.88
N ASP A 54 -9.70 16.76 -1.95
CA ASP A 54 -10.75 15.75 -2.09
C ASP A 54 -10.24 14.44 -2.72
N LEU A 55 -8.97 14.39 -3.14
CA LEU A 55 -8.39 13.19 -3.72
C LEU A 55 -8.13 12.14 -2.65
N LYS A 56 -8.81 11.00 -2.78
CA LYS A 56 -8.56 9.84 -1.92
C LYS A 56 -7.27 9.15 -2.31
N VAL A 57 -6.24 9.30 -1.49
CA VAL A 57 -4.96 8.60 -1.65
C VAL A 57 -4.86 7.48 -0.62
N GLN A 58 -4.53 6.28 -1.09
CA GLN A 58 -4.36 5.08 -0.25
C GLN A 58 -2.97 4.48 -0.43
N GLY A 59 -2.56 3.67 0.54
CA GLY A 59 -1.26 2.99 0.55
C GLY A 59 -0.46 3.32 1.81
N PHE A 60 0.80 2.88 1.81
CA PHE A 60 1.70 3.00 2.93
C PHE A 60 3.15 3.16 2.46
N TYR A 61 3.99 3.63 3.36
CA TYR A 61 5.45 3.58 3.22
C TYR A 61 6.07 3.05 4.50
N THR A 62 7.32 2.59 4.43
CA THR A 62 8.04 2.10 5.60
C THR A 62 9.05 3.12 6.09
N ARG A 63 9.20 3.21 7.41
CA ARG A 63 10.20 4.04 8.08
C ARG A 63 11.20 3.14 8.79
N GLU A 64 12.48 3.44 8.61
CA GLU A 64 13.54 2.76 9.34
C GLU A 64 13.60 3.24 10.81
N VAL A 65 13.63 2.30 11.75
CA VAL A 65 13.78 2.56 13.18
C VAL A 65 15.22 2.23 13.59
N ARG A 66 15.94 3.22 14.14
CA ARG A 66 17.32 3.08 14.62
C ARG A 66 17.40 3.44 16.10
N GLN A 67 18.20 2.68 16.85
CA GLN A 67 18.64 3.04 18.20
C GLN A 67 20.16 3.27 18.13
N GLY A 68 20.59 4.51 18.35
CA GLY A 68 21.94 4.94 18.04
C GLY A 68 22.29 4.65 16.57
N ASN A 69 23.45 4.03 16.34
CA ASN A 69 23.91 3.67 14.99
C ASN A 69 23.36 2.34 14.46
N VAL A 70 22.53 1.63 15.23
CA VAL A 70 22.02 0.30 14.85
C VAL A 70 20.58 0.39 14.38
N ARG A 71 20.29 -0.17 13.20
CA ARG A 71 18.92 -0.39 12.75
C ARG A 71 18.27 -1.50 13.59
N VAL A 72 17.22 -1.15 14.33
CA VAL A 72 16.52 -2.09 15.22
C VAL A 72 15.20 -2.58 14.63
N GLY A 73 14.66 -1.91 13.61
CA GLY A 73 13.42 -2.33 13.01
C GLY A 73 12.89 -1.41 11.91
N PHE A 74 11.63 -1.62 11.60
CA PHE A 74 10.85 -0.89 10.61
C PHE A 74 9.44 -0.66 11.14
N GLU A 75 8.89 0.50 10.82
CA GLU A 75 7.48 0.84 11.03
C GLU A 75 6.79 0.95 9.67
N VAL A 76 5.53 0.56 9.62
CA VAL A 76 4.62 0.90 8.52
C VAL A 76 3.93 2.22 8.86
N VAL A 77 3.80 3.10 7.86
CA VAL A 77 3.09 4.37 7.96
C VAL A 77 2.09 4.45 6.81
N ALA A 78 0.80 4.37 7.13
CA ALA A 78 -0.26 4.56 6.16
C ALA A 78 -0.38 6.03 5.77
N VAL A 79 -0.88 6.26 4.56
CA VAL A 79 -1.13 7.61 4.02
C VAL A 79 -2.11 8.40 4.90
N ASN A 80 -3.00 7.74 5.63
CA ASN A 80 -3.94 8.35 6.57
C ASN A 80 -3.31 8.76 7.93
N GLY A 81 -2.02 8.49 8.13
CA GLY A 81 -1.28 8.83 9.35
C GLY A 81 -1.24 7.72 10.41
N GLN A 82 -1.97 6.61 10.22
CA GLN A 82 -1.83 5.44 11.10
C GLN A 82 -0.44 4.81 10.97
N ARG A 83 0.09 4.32 12.09
CA ARG A 83 1.44 3.78 12.18
C ARG A 83 1.44 2.54 13.07
N ALA A 84 2.23 1.55 12.69
CA ALA A 84 2.44 0.36 13.50
C ALA A 84 3.85 -0.23 13.29
N PRO A 85 4.37 -1.01 14.25
CA PRO A 85 5.58 -1.79 14.04
C PRO A 85 5.37 -2.79 12.88
N LEU A 86 6.34 -2.86 11.96
CA LEU A 86 6.34 -3.87 10.89
C LEU A 86 7.30 -5.00 11.24
N ALA A 87 8.52 -4.67 11.63
CA ALA A 87 9.51 -5.69 12.00
C ALA A 87 10.54 -5.14 12.99
N SER A 88 10.99 -5.96 13.93
CA SER A 88 11.94 -5.53 14.97
C SER A 88 12.86 -6.67 15.41
N ILE A 89 14.05 -6.32 15.89
CA ILE A 89 14.99 -7.26 16.54
C ILE A 89 14.72 -7.39 18.05
N ASN A 90 14.09 -6.38 18.65
CA ASN A 90 13.96 -6.21 20.10
C ASN A 90 12.52 -6.46 20.58
N ASN A 91 11.78 -7.39 19.97
CA ASN A 91 10.37 -7.64 20.33
C ASN A 91 10.19 -8.99 21.05
N PRO A 92 10.41 -9.07 22.38
CA PRO A 92 10.20 -10.29 23.14
C PRO A 92 8.75 -10.31 23.69
N SER A 93 7.74 -10.39 22.83
CA SER A 93 6.43 -10.86 23.27
C SER A 93 6.41 -12.40 23.19
N PRO A 94 5.69 -13.11 24.07
CA PRO A 94 5.56 -14.57 23.96
C PRO A 94 5.02 -15.03 22.60
N GLU A 95 4.19 -14.18 21.97
CA GLU A 95 3.62 -14.42 20.64
C GLU A 95 4.64 -14.28 19.51
N SER A 96 5.66 -13.43 19.68
CA SER A 96 6.67 -13.16 18.65
C SER A 96 7.58 -14.35 18.34
N VAL A 97 7.58 -15.37 19.20
CA VAL A 97 8.30 -16.64 18.97
C VAL A 97 7.82 -17.31 17.68
N ARG A 98 6.53 -17.21 17.36
CA ARG A 98 5.91 -17.82 16.17
C ARG A 98 5.89 -16.92 14.94
N TRP A 99 6.36 -15.69 15.06
CA TRP A 99 6.32 -14.74 13.95
C TRP A 99 7.31 -15.11 12.84
N PRO A 100 6.96 -14.83 11.57
CA PRO A 100 7.89 -15.00 10.45
C PRO A 100 9.11 -14.08 10.63
N THR A 101 10.25 -14.51 10.07
CA THR A 101 11.52 -13.78 10.20
C THR A 101 12.12 -13.48 8.83
N VAL A 102 12.73 -12.30 8.72
CA VAL A 102 13.54 -11.90 7.56
C VAL A 102 14.89 -11.43 8.08
N GLY A 103 15.92 -12.26 7.87
CA GLY A 103 17.22 -12.07 8.51
C GLY A 103 17.07 -12.03 10.03
N ARG A 104 17.50 -10.93 10.66
CA ARG A 104 17.42 -10.76 12.12
C ARG A 104 16.10 -10.16 12.64
N TYR A 105 15.17 -9.78 11.76
CA TYR A 105 13.95 -9.08 12.15
C TYR A 105 12.77 -10.06 12.23
N ARG A 106 12.04 -10.02 13.36
CA ARG A 106 10.73 -10.67 13.49
C ARG A 106 9.67 -9.74 12.93
N VAL A 107 8.79 -10.27 12.09
CA VAL A 107 7.76 -9.49 11.38
C VAL A 107 6.43 -9.60 12.12
N ASP A 108 5.88 -8.46 12.51
CA ASP A 108 4.56 -8.36 13.13
C ASP A 108 3.49 -8.19 12.04
N VAL A 109 3.00 -9.30 11.53
CA VAL A 109 1.98 -9.29 10.47
C VAL A 109 0.66 -8.72 10.99
N ALA A 110 0.29 -9.01 12.25
CA ALA A 110 -0.97 -8.53 12.82
C ALA A 110 -0.99 -6.99 12.93
N SER A 111 0.12 -6.40 13.39
CA SER A 111 0.29 -4.95 13.41
C SER A 111 0.26 -4.34 12.01
N PHE A 112 0.87 -4.99 11.01
CA PHE A 112 0.84 -4.54 9.62
C PHE A 112 -0.59 -4.49 9.06
N GLU A 113 -1.34 -5.59 9.14
CA GLU A 113 -2.71 -5.71 8.60
C GLU A 113 -3.71 -4.76 9.28
N SER A 114 -3.42 -4.31 10.50
CA SER A 114 -4.23 -3.30 11.18
C SER A 114 -4.10 -1.89 10.58
N VAL A 115 -3.08 -1.66 9.76
CA VAL A 115 -2.73 -0.35 9.18
C VAL A 115 -2.77 -0.35 7.65
N ALA A 116 -2.36 -1.45 7.01
CA ALA A 116 -2.04 -1.51 5.59
C ALA A 116 -2.58 -2.78 4.91
#